data_AF-A0A7F5R482-F1
#
_entry.id   AF-A0A7F5R482-F1
#
_cell.length_a   1.000
_cell.length_b   1.000
_cell.length_c   1.000
_cell.angle_alpha   90.00
_cell.angle_beta   90.00
_cell.angle_gamma   90.00
#
_symmetry.space_group_name_H-M   'P 1'
#
loop_
_entity.id
_entity.type
_entity.pdbx_description
1 polymer ?
#
loop_
_entity_poly.entity_id
_entity_poly.type
_entity_poly.pdbx_seq_one_letter_code
_entity_poly.pdbx_strand_id
1 'polypeptide(L)'
;MNEIEERLASDNPAYICTLFSKLVSVIEKKQDEVVTNENRQLELLQFLERKCIDKNSLVALTAARALLKLVQDGIVDKNKVLLDLTSTIVATESYSGLCYLLNEMLVIKMVQNEGIYYNLWSPQHPLVSVMNQHFKSSVEIFYNIENTCVINQRSYITKLYWPIYYYLFCNPESQLNTPILYKYWNLLLKETDNEHMNLMFNIVSWMQFHNSNRLLIIIDFLLQCLEVHIIDKSTYIVEALAVFLSSLLHDVIKLGLNPISIIRSLQKTLNFLMHSSSSNLIVLLISSSLIDCPVNYLTDLLILCEMLLKSADINELSLRCLQISLFNWMVFKSDLLEMKYIKRMIIRIEKITEQINNGTKKDNLTFNCLVKKLKSNQYNLHIAFELYTLCNYLNADVFIFWLARFSSNMNEVLSKNLFIFLCGMILFKSLNENAINELLQLLIHLVKKHNCYSTLLLTAVLYKLSCTKNPEMHFILLKTFPHLIICKENVPFIFHTLESLRSSTIPVRTFIMKLHFDIWNLDPKYYINLQNLLTEKIHKISLDEDLEVNVVKSKILREICIKSIVGRNYMGAN
;
A
#
# COMPACT_ATOMS: atom_id res chain seq x y z
N MET A 1 51.74 21.35 -26.39
CA MET A 1 50.89 20.52 -25.51
C MET A 1 51.55 20.34 -24.15
N ASN A 2 52.77 19.82 -24.06
CA ASN A 2 53.47 19.61 -22.77
C ASN A 2 53.64 20.86 -21.89
N GLU A 3 53.97 22.04 -22.46
CA GLU A 3 54.02 23.30 -21.69
C GLU A 3 52.65 23.75 -21.14
N ILE A 4 51.56 23.38 -21.80
CA ILE A 4 50.19 23.70 -21.34
C ILE A 4 49.82 22.74 -20.21
N GLU A 5 50.24 21.46 -20.28
CA GLU A 5 50.02 20.48 -19.22
C GLU A 5 50.81 20.80 -17.93
N GLU A 6 52.06 21.26 -18.04
CA GLU A 6 52.83 21.73 -16.88
C GLU A 6 52.22 23.00 -16.25
N ARG A 7 51.63 23.88 -17.06
CA ARG A 7 50.96 25.10 -16.59
C ARG A 7 49.56 24.86 -16.03
N LEU A 8 48.90 23.77 -16.42
CA LEU A 8 47.61 23.34 -15.85
C LEU A 8 47.76 22.65 -14.49
N ALA A 9 48.98 22.30 -14.09
CA ALA A 9 49.29 21.78 -12.75
C ALA A 9 49.31 22.87 -11.66
N SER A 10 49.18 24.15 -12.02
CA SER A 10 49.08 25.23 -11.04
C SER A 10 47.66 25.30 -10.45
N ASP A 11 47.51 25.32 -9.13
CA ASP A 11 46.20 25.40 -8.44
C ASP A 11 45.52 26.79 -8.55
N ASN A 12 46.08 27.73 -9.32
CA ASN A 12 45.53 29.09 -9.43
C ASN A 12 44.39 29.16 -10.47
N PRO A 13 43.13 29.39 -10.05
CA PRO A 13 41.97 29.38 -10.94
C PRO A 13 42.00 30.50 -11.98
N ALA A 14 42.55 31.68 -11.64
CA ALA A 14 42.62 32.81 -12.57
C ALA A 14 43.61 32.52 -13.72
N TYR A 15 44.73 31.87 -13.41
CA TYR A 15 45.75 31.52 -14.40
C TYR A 15 45.21 30.46 -15.37
N ILE A 16 44.57 29.41 -14.85
CA ILE A 16 43.90 28.38 -15.65
C ILE A 16 42.86 28.99 -16.60
N CYS A 17 42.00 29.90 -16.10
CA CYS A 17 41.02 30.62 -16.93
C CYS A 17 41.66 31.40 -18.09
N THR A 18 42.80 32.09 -17.85
CA THR A 18 43.48 32.84 -18.90
C THR A 18 44.13 31.95 -19.96
N LEU A 19 44.52 30.73 -19.62
CA LEU A 19 45.04 29.75 -20.57
C LEU A 19 43.93 29.21 -21.46
N PHE A 20 42.79 28.85 -20.88
CA PHE A 20 41.63 28.40 -21.64
C PHE A 20 41.00 29.51 -22.49
N SER A 21 40.96 30.76 -22.03
CA SER A 21 40.48 31.87 -22.85
C SER A 21 41.38 32.15 -24.05
N LYS A 22 42.71 32.03 -23.88
CA LYS A 22 43.66 32.07 -25.00
C LYS A 22 43.41 30.93 -25.98
N LEU A 23 43.20 29.70 -25.51
CA LEU A 23 42.86 28.56 -26.36
C LEU A 23 41.57 28.79 -27.15
N VAL A 24 40.51 29.29 -26.51
CA VAL A 24 39.24 29.63 -27.18
C VAL A 24 39.44 30.68 -28.26
N SER A 25 40.16 31.77 -27.96
CA SER A 25 40.43 32.83 -28.95
C SER A 25 41.28 32.35 -30.13
N VAL A 26 42.13 31.34 -29.93
CA VAL A 26 42.91 30.71 -31.01
C VAL A 26 42.05 29.82 -31.88
N ILE A 27 41.01 29.20 -31.31
CA ILE A 27 40.04 28.38 -32.05
C ILE A 27 39.10 29.28 -32.86
N GLU A 28 38.57 30.34 -32.25
CA GLU A 28 37.74 31.37 -32.91
C GLU A 28 38.46 31.97 -34.13
N LYS A 29 39.70 32.44 -33.97
CA LYS A 29 40.48 33.06 -35.05
C LYS A 29 40.84 32.13 -36.21
N LYS A 30 40.87 30.82 -35.98
CA LYS A 30 41.23 29.84 -37.02
C LYS A 30 40.04 29.42 -37.89
N GLN A 31 38.81 29.76 -37.51
CA GLN A 31 37.64 29.54 -38.38
C GLN A 31 37.59 30.51 -39.55
N ASP A 32 38.13 31.72 -39.38
CA ASP A 32 38.20 32.74 -40.43
C ASP A 32 39.27 32.42 -41.50
N GLU A 33 40.24 31.53 -41.19
CA GLU A 33 41.32 31.10 -42.10
C GLU A 33 41.02 29.72 -42.71
N VAL A 34 40.19 29.71 -43.73
CA VAL A 34 39.65 28.50 -44.36
C VAL A 34 40.75 27.70 -45.10
N VAL A 35 40.72 26.37 -44.93
CA VAL A 35 41.26 25.27 -45.77
C VAL A 35 42.52 24.51 -45.32
N THR A 36 43.48 25.03 -44.52
CA THR A 36 44.72 24.25 -44.21
C THR A 36 44.85 23.71 -42.78
N ASN A 37 43.96 24.08 -41.85
CA ASN A 37 44.13 23.82 -40.41
C ASN A 37 43.01 23.00 -39.75
N GLU A 38 42.13 22.32 -40.49
CA GLU A 38 41.05 21.49 -39.93
C GLU A 38 41.60 20.43 -38.96
N ASN A 39 42.73 19.79 -39.29
CA ASN A 39 43.38 18.79 -38.43
C ASN A 39 43.86 19.37 -37.09
N ARG A 40 44.39 20.61 -37.07
CA ARG A 40 44.87 21.26 -35.84
C ARG A 40 43.71 21.79 -34.99
N GLN A 41 42.60 22.17 -35.61
CA GLN A 41 41.36 22.51 -34.89
C GLN A 41 40.76 21.25 -34.25
N LEU A 42 40.73 20.14 -34.96
CA LEU A 42 40.30 18.84 -34.43
C LEU A 42 41.20 18.36 -33.28
N GLU A 43 42.53 18.53 -33.39
CA GLU A 43 43.47 18.21 -32.29
C GLU A 43 43.26 19.08 -31.04
N LEU A 44 42.95 20.37 -31.21
CA LEU A 44 42.68 21.29 -30.10
C LEU A 44 41.32 21.03 -29.46
N LEU A 45 40.30 20.66 -30.24
CA LEU A 45 38.99 20.24 -29.75
C LEU A 45 39.09 18.91 -28.99
N GLN A 46 39.79 17.91 -29.55
CA GLN A 46 40.06 16.64 -28.87
C GLN A 46 40.88 16.85 -27.59
N PHE A 47 41.75 17.86 -27.54
CA PHE A 47 42.47 18.21 -26.32
C PHE A 47 41.58 18.84 -25.25
N LEU A 48 40.67 19.74 -25.64
CA LEU A 48 39.67 20.31 -24.73
C LEU A 48 38.72 19.23 -24.19
N GLU A 49 38.25 18.33 -25.06
CA GLU A 49 37.41 17.19 -24.69
C GLU A 49 38.12 16.26 -23.70
N ARG A 50 39.40 15.94 -23.94
CA ARG A 50 40.22 15.18 -23.00
C ARG A 50 40.41 15.89 -21.66
N LYS A 51 40.50 17.22 -21.66
CA LYS A 51 40.70 18.03 -20.43
C LYS A 51 39.42 18.26 -19.64
N CYS A 52 38.24 18.08 -20.23
CA CYS A 52 36.98 18.00 -19.49
C CYS A 52 36.85 16.76 -18.59
N ILE A 53 37.69 15.75 -18.84
CA ILE A 53 37.71 14.44 -18.16
C ILE A 53 38.81 14.38 -17.08
N ASP A 54 39.64 15.43 -16.96
CA ASP A 54 40.84 15.44 -16.13
C ASP A 54 40.51 15.27 -14.63
N LYS A 55 41.45 14.77 -13.82
CA LYS A 55 41.23 14.47 -12.39
C LYS A 55 40.98 15.75 -11.57
N ASN A 56 41.55 16.88 -12.00
CA ASN A 56 41.42 18.16 -11.33
C ASN A 56 40.09 18.83 -11.70
N SER A 57 39.20 18.99 -10.71
CA SER A 57 37.87 19.58 -10.88
C SER A 57 37.90 21.00 -11.43
N LEU A 58 38.92 21.80 -11.08
CA LEU A 58 39.07 23.17 -11.58
C LEU A 58 39.39 23.20 -13.08
N VAL A 59 40.27 22.31 -13.53
CA VAL A 59 40.64 22.17 -14.95
C VAL A 59 39.45 21.64 -15.75
N ALA A 60 38.74 20.64 -15.23
CA ALA A 60 37.55 20.08 -15.87
C ALA A 60 36.42 21.11 -16.03
N LEU A 61 36.13 21.92 -15.00
CA LEU A 61 35.09 22.96 -15.05
C LEU A 61 35.46 24.13 -15.98
N THR A 62 36.72 24.54 -15.99
CA THR A 62 37.19 25.64 -16.86
C THR A 62 37.26 25.21 -18.32
N ALA A 63 37.73 23.99 -18.59
CA ALA A 63 37.66 23.38 -19.92
C ALA A 63 36.21 23.23 -20.40
N ALA A 64 35.30 22.82 -19.51
CA ALA A 64 33.89 22.73 -19.80
C ALA A 64 33.29 24.10 -20.18
N ARG A 65 33.59 25.15 -19.41
CA ARG A 65 33.12 26.50 -19.72
C ARG A 65 33.68 27.04 -21.03
N ALA A 66 34.92 26.68 -21.38
CA ALA A 66 35.54 27.02 -22.66
C ALA A 66 34.85 26.32 -23.84
N LEU A 67 34.56 25.03 -23.73
CA LEU A 67 33.79 24.29 -24.75
C LEU A 67 32.36 24.83 -24.91
N LEU A 68 31.67 25.16 -23.82
CA LEU A 68 30.33 25.75 -23.87
C LEU A 68 30.31 27.07 -24.66
N LYS A 69 31.35 27.91 -24.50
CA LYS A 69 31.47 29.16 -25.25
C LYS A 69 31.59 28.90 -26.75
N LEU A 70 32.44 27.95 -27.16
CA LEU A 70 32.59 27.54 -28.56
C LEU A 70 31.28 27.00 -29.17
N VAL A 71 30.46 26.32 -28.37
CA VAL A 71 29.15 25.84 -28.81
C VAL A 71 28.12 26.97 -28.94
N GLN A 72 28.11 27.93 -28.00
CA GLN A 72 27.24 29.10 -28.05
C GLN A 72 27.56 29.98 -29.26
N ASP A 73 28.84 30.10 -29.59
CA ASP A 73 29.34 30.86 -30.74
C ASP A 73 29.11 30.12 -32.08
N GLY A 74 28.60 28.88 -32.06
CA GLY A 74 28.22 28.11 -33.25
C GLY A 74 29.39 27.42 -33.97
N ILE A 75 30.56 27.37 -33.34
CA ILE A 75 31.81 26.85 -33.91
C ILE A 75 31.80 25.32 -33.98
N VAL A 76 31.12 24.68 -33.03
CA VAL A 76 31.07 23.23 -32.89
C VAL A 76 29.62 22.73 -32.88
N ASP A 77 29.35 21.66 -33.63
CA ASP A 77 28.05 21.01 -33.68
C ASP A 77 27.60 20.51 -32.29
N LYS A 78 26.50 21.07 -31.78
CA LYS A 78 25.87 20.72 -30.49
C LYS A 78 25.62 19.22 -30.34
N ASN A 79 25.21 18.57 -31.43
CA ASN A 79 24.85 17.15 -31.44
C ASN A 79 26.08 16.23 -31.37
N LYS A 80 27.18 16.60 -32.04
CA LYS A 80 28.44 15.84 -31.96
C LYS A 80 29.00 15.89 -30.55
N VAL A 81 29.10 17.09 -29.99
CA VAL A 81 29.62 17.30 -28.62
C VAL A 81 28.83 16.49 -27.60
N LEU A 82 27.49 16.48 -27.67
CA LEU A 82 26.68 15.67 -26.76
C LEU A 82 26.90 14.16 -26.93
N LEU A 83 27.04 13.66 -28.17
CA LEU A 83 27.32 12.24 -28.41
C LEU A 83 28.71 11.87 -27.88
N ASP A 84 29.71 12.68 -28.15
CA ASP A 84 31.09 12.47 -27.71
C ASP A 84 31.18 12.49 -26.18
N LEU A 85 30.46 13.41 -25.52
CA LEU A 85 30.37 13.48 -24.06
C LEU A 85 29.60 12.29 -23.46
N THR A 86 28.54 11.81 -24.12
CA THR A 86 27.83 10.62 -23.64
C THR A 86 28.67 9.34 -23.78
N SER A 87 29.54 9.27 -24.80
CA SER A 87 30.46 8.15 -24.99
C SER A 87 31.61 8.15 -23.96
N THR A 88 32.00 9.32 -23.48
CA THR A 88 33.15 9.49 -22.59
C THR A 88 32.81 9.31 -21.11
N ILE A 89 31.53 9.22 -20.73
CA ILE A 89 31.09 9.09 -19.31
C ILE A 89 31.85 7.96 -18.60
N VAL A 90 32.03 6.80 -19.25
CA VAL A 90 32.68 5.61 -18.69
C VAL A 90 34.16 5.84 -18.34
N ALA A 91 34.83 6.72 -19.07
CA ALA A 91 36.28 6.94 -18.96
C ALA A 91 36.65 7.99 -17.91
N THR A 92 35.68 8.58 -17.20
CA THR A 92 35.90 9.80 -16.44
C THR A 92 36.17 9.61 -14.96
N GLU A 93 37.18 10.32 -14.46
CA GLU A 93 37.53 10.33 -13.04
C GLU A 93 36.93 11.53 -12.29
N SER A 94 36.70 12.67 -12.96
CA SER A 94 35.97 13.81 -12.40
C SER A 94 34.65 14.03 -13.14
N TYR A 95 33.56 14.05 -12.38
CA TYR A 95 32.20 14.18 -12.92
C TYR A 95 31.66 15.61 -12.90
N SER A 96 32.33 16.54 -12.21
CA SER A 96 31.84 17.91 -11.99
C SER A 96 31.80 18.76 -13.27
N GLY A 97 32.89 18.74 -14.04
CA GLY A 97 32.98 19.41 -15.35
C GLY A 97 31.98 18.84 -16.34
N LEU A 98 31.87 17.51 -16.39
CA LEU A 98 30.90 16.81 -17.24
C LEU A 98 29.44 17.12 -16.88
N CYS A 99 29.07 17.06 -15.60
CA CYS A 99 27.71 17.33 -15.16
C CYS A 99 27.30 18.77 -15.46
N TYR A 100 28.21 19.74 -15.27
CA TYR A 100 27.96 21.14 -15.60
C TYR A 100 27.75 21.32 -17.11
N LEU A 101 28.66 20.78 -17.92
CA LEU A 101 28.59 20.93 -19.36
C LEU A 101 27.37 20.25 -19.97
N LEU A 102 27.07 19.01 -19.56
CA LEU A 102 25.87 18.29 -20.00
C LEU A 102 24.60 19.08 -19.65
N ASN A 103 24.51 19.63 -18.43
CA ASN A 103 23.33 20.39 -18.01
C ASN A 103 23.10 21.64 -18.87
N GLU A 104 24.14 22.47 -19.05
CA GLU A 104 24.05 23.69 -19.87
C GLU A 104 23.75 23.39 -21.34
N MET A 105 24.37 22.34 -21.91
CA MET A 105 24.10 21.89 -23.28
C MET A 105 22.64 21.46 -23.47
N LEU A 106 22.08 20.76 -22.49
CA LEU A 106 20.69 20.33 -22.51
C LEU A 106 19.72 21.52 -22.39
N VAL A 107 20.04 22.50 -21.54
CA VAL A 107 19.27 23.75 -21.41
C VAL A 107 19.29 24.55 -22.72
N ILE A 108 20.46 24.71 -23.35
CA ILE A 108 20.60 25.43 -24.63
C ILE A 108 19.72 24.79 -25.71
N LYS A 109 19.74 23.46 -25.82
CA LYS A 109 18.90 22.74 -26.79
C LYS A 109 17.41 22.93 -26.54
N MET A 110 16.97 22.89 -25.27
CA MET A 110 15.57 23.11 -24.92
C MET A 110 15.10 24.54 -25.18
N VAL A 111 15.94 25.55 -24.90
CA VAL A 111 15.62 26.96 -25.21
C VAL A 111 15.45 27.19 -26.71
N GLN A 112 16.13 26.40 -27.53
CA GLN A 112 16.04 26.47 -28.99
C GLN A 112 14.86 25.66 -29.58
N ASN A 113 13.99 25.08 -28.74
CA ASN A 113 12.83 24.28 -29.13
C ASN A 113 13.16 23.12 -30.09
N GLU A 114 14.39 22.61 -30.08
CA GLU A 114 14.71 21.32 -30.69
C GLU A 114 14.05 20.27 -29.79
N GLY A 115 12.88 19.77 -30.18
CA GLY A 115 12.04 18.90 -29.35
C GLY A 115 12.81 17.67 -28.87
N ILE A 116 13.14 17.65 -27.58
CA ILE A 116 13.91 16.55 -26.98
C ILE A 116 13.10 15.91 -25.88
N TYR A 117 12.69 14.67 -26.14
CA TYR A 117 12.05 13.80 -25.15
C TYR A 117 13.06 12.71 -24.77
N TYR A 118 13.88 12.96 -23.75
CA TYR A 118 14.67 11.91 -23.15
C TYR A 118 13.79 11.01 -22.28
N ASN A 119 14.08 9.72 -22.32
CA ASN A 119 13.47 8.70 -21.48
C ASN A 119 14.53 8.06 -20.56
N LEU A 120 14.12 7.09 -19.75
CA LEU A 120 15.05 6.29 -18.94
C LEU A 120 15.94 5.35 -19.78
N TRP A 121 15.48 4.96 -20.98
CA TRP A 121 16.07 3.88 -21.78
C TRP A 121 16.58 4.35 -23.15
N SER A 122 15.70 4.83 -24.04
CA SER A 122 16.11 5.34 -25.36
C SER A 122 15.20 6.47 -25.86
N PRO A 123 15.77 7.63 -26.25
CA PRO A 123 17.13 8.08 -25.91
C PRO A 123 17.26 8.29 -24.40
N GLN A 124 18.27 7.66 -23.77
CA GLN A 124 18.50 7.80 -22.32
C GLN A 124 18.93 9.23 -22.00
N HIS A 125 18.41 9.79 -20.91
CA HIS A 125 18.85 11.10 -20.44
C HIS A 125 20.36 11.08 -20.04
N PRO A 126 21.21 11.95 -20.58
CA PRO A 126 22.67 11.93 -20.32
C PRO A 126 23.05 12.00 -18.83
N LEU A 127 22.32 12.79 -18.04
CA LEU A 127 22.53 12.85 -16.59
C LEU A 127 22.14 11.54 -15.87
N VAL A 128 21.21 10.75 -16.42
CA VAL A 128 20.87 9.42 -15.87
C VAL A 128 22.00 8.43 -16.15
N SER A 129 22.61 8.46 -17.34
CA SER A 129 23.80 7.63 -17.62
C SER A 129 24.98 7.97 -16.70
N VAL A 130 25.17 9.24 -16.34
CA VAL A 130 26.17 9.64 -15.32
C VAL A 130 25.85 9.02 -13.96
N MET A 131 24.59 9.11 -13.51
CA MET A 131 24.17 8.57 -12.22
C MET A 131 24.28 7.04 -12.13
N ASN A 132 24.08 6.32 -13.25
CA ASN A 132 24.27 4.88 -13.33
C ASN A 132 25.73 4.47 -13.06
N GLN A 133 26.70 5.30 -13.46
CA GLN A 133 28.12 4.99 -13.33
C GLN A 133 28.69 5.49 -12.00
N HIS A 134 28.34 6.72 -11.58
CA HIS A 134 28.77 7.30 -10.32
C HIS A 134 27.62 8.01 -9.60
N PHE A 135 26.96 7.29 -8.68
CA PHE A 135 25.82 7.84 -7.93
C PHE A 135 26.19 9.06 -7.05
N LYS A 136 27.44 9.18 -6.59
CA LYS A 136 27.90 10.34 -5.78
C LYS A 136 27.76 11.68 -6.52
N SER A 137 27.82 11.66 -7.85
CA SER A 137 27.65 12.84 -8.71
C SER A 137 26.21 13.38 -8.70
N SER A 138 25.25 12.66 -8.12
CA SER A 138 23.87 13.12 -7.92
C SER A 138 23.76 14.42 -7.13
N VAL A 139 24.74 14.72 -6.24
CA VAL A 139 24.80 15.99 -5.48
C VAL A 139 25.10 17.16 -6.42
N GLU A 140 26.08 17.01 -7.31
CA GLU A 140 26.47 18.06 -8.25
C GLU A 140 25.36 18.30 -9.29
N ILE A 141 24.75 17.21 -9.77
CA ILE A 141 23.58 17.27 -10.64
C ILE A 141 22.44 18.05 -9.96
N PHE A 142 22.20 17.83 -8.67
CA PHE A 142 21.15 18.55 -7.93
C PHE A 142 21.39 20.05 -7.93
N TYR A 143 22.60 20.49 -7.57
CA TYR A 143 22.93 21.91 -7.51
C TYR A 143 22.87 22.58 -8.89
N ASN A 144 23.26 21.85 -9.94
CA ASN A 144 23.12 22.35 -11.31
C ASN A 144 21.64 22.53 -11.69
N ILE A 145 20.78 21.57 -11.34
CA ILE A 145 19.34 21.65 -11.58
C ILE A 145 18.74 22.83 -10.80
N GLU A 146 19.01 22.94 -9.49
CA GLU A 146 18.50 24.01 -8.63
C GLU A 146 18.89 25.39 -9.18
N ASN A 147 20.16 25.57 -9.55
CA ASN A 147 20.64 26.82 -10.14
C ASN A 147 19.91 27.13 -11.47
N THR A 148 19.73 26.14 -12.34
CA THR A 148 19.01 26.38 -13.61
C THR A 148 17.54 26.72 -13.42
N CYS A 149 16.86 26.10 -12.44
CA CYS A 149 15.47 26.42 -12.12
C CYS A 149 15.34 27.86 -11.58
N VAL A 150 16.27 28.29 -10.73
CA VAL A 150 16.29 29.67 -10.18
C VAL A 150 16.56 30.70 -11.28
N ILE A 151 17.52 30.45 -12.17
CA ILE A 151 17.94 31.42 -13.19
C ILE A 151 16.92 31.56 -14.30
N ASN A 152 16.33 30.46 -14.76
CA ASN A 152 15.54 30.46 -16.00
C ASN A 152 14.02 30.51 -15.78
N GLN A 153 13.49 30.30 -14.57
CA GLN A 153 12.07 30.42 -14.18
C GLN A 153 11.05 29.91 -15.23
N ARG A 154 11.37 28.85 -15.97
CA ARG A 154 10.53 28.32 -17.06
C ARG A 154 10.08 26.91 -16.72
N SER A 155 8.76 26.73 -16.63
CA SER A 155 8.06 25.44 -16.47
C SER A 155 8.33 24.42 -17.59
N TYR A 156 8.97 24.83 -18.69
CA TYR A 156 9.40 23.93 -19.76
C TYR A 156 10.77 23.28 -19.47
N ILE A 157 11.62 23.90 -18.66
CA ILE A 157 12.96 23.37 -18.34
C ILE A 157 12.84 22.22 -17.36
N THR A 158 11.86 22.27 -16.47
CA THR A 158 11.56 21.20 -15.53
C THR A 158 11.14 19.91 -16.23
N LYS A 159 10.54 19.99 -17.44
CA LYS A 159 10.23 18.82 -18.30
C LYS A 159 11.48 18.03 -18.69
N LEU A 160 12.61 18.71 -18.87
CA LEU A 160 13.89 18.07 -19.19
C LEU A 160 14.33 17.13 -18.07
N TYR A 161 14.05 17.51 -16.81
CA TYR A 161 14.48 16.76 -15.63
C TYR A 161 13.50 15.66 -15.19
N TRP A 162 12.36 15.48 -15.86
CA TRP A 162 11.40 14.42 -15.54
C TRP A 162 12.02 13.01 -15.46
N PRO A 163 12.88 12.57 -16.41
CA PRO A 163 13.51 11.25 -16.35
C PRO A 163 14.41 11.07 -15.12
N ILE A 164 15.03 12.15 -14.63
CA ILE A 164 15.88 12.12 -13.43
C ILE A 164 15.04 11.80 -12.20
N TYR A 165 13.88 12.44 -12.06
CA TYR A 165 12.96 12.16 -10.97
C TYR A 165 12.42 10.73 -11.00
N TYR A 166 12.01 10.23 -12.17
CA TYR A 166 11.60 8.83 -12.31
C TYR A 166 12.76 7.87 -11.96
N TYR A 167 13.99 8.17 -12.36
CA TYR A 167 15.14 7.35 -12.02
C TYR A 167 15.40 7.32 -10.50
N LEU A 168 15.36 8.48 -9.83
CA LEU A 168 15.65 8.57 -8.40
C LEU A 168 14.58 7.91 -7.53
N PHE A 169 13.30 8.11 -7.85
CA PHE A 169 12.19 7.67 -7.00
C PHE A 169 11.59 6.31 -7.38
N CYS A 170 11.62 5.92 -8.67
CA CYS A 170 10.98 4.70 -9.15
C CYS A 170 11.96 3.55 -9.38
N ASN A 171 13.28 3.76 -9.35
CA ASN A 171 14.26 2.68 -9.54
C ASN A 171 14.42 1.83 -8.26
N PRO A 172 14.11 0.51 -8.31
CA PRO A 172 14.23 -0.38 -7.16
C PRO A 172 15.68 -0.67 -6.74
N GLU A 173 16.68 -0.45 -7.58
CA GLU A 173 18.08 -0.81 -7.28
C GLU A 173 18.92 0.37 -6.77
N SER A 174 18.33 1.57 -6.71
CA SER A 174 19.06 2.78 -6.34
C SER A 174 19.64 2.69 -4.92
N GLN A 175 20.96 2.87 -4.79
CA GLN A 175 21.65 3.02 -3.51
C GLN A 175 21.35 4.42 -2.96
N LEU A 176 20.28 4.55 -2.19
CA LEU A 176 19.75 5.86 -1.82
C LEU A 176 20.52 6.48 -0.67
N ASN A 177 21.22 7.59 -0.94
CA ASN A 177 21.58 8.56 0.09
C ASN A 177 20.33 9.36 0.45
N THR A 178 19.76 9.09 1.62
CA THR A 178 18.55 9.74 2.14
C THR A 178 18.54 11.27 2.04
N PRO A 179 19.59 12.04 2.40
CA PRO A 179 19.50 13.50 2.42
C PRO A 179 19.37 14.13 1.03
N ILE A 180 19.93 13.49 0.00
CA ILE A 180 19.89 14.01 -1.38
C ILE A 180 18.47 13.89 -1.94
N LEU A 181 17.80 12.77 -1.66
CA LEU A 181 16.42 12.59 -2.11
C LEU A 181 15.47 13.63 -1.52
N TYR A 182 15.59 13.97 -0.24
CA TYR A 182 14.78 15.04 0.35
C TYR A 182 15.01 16.38 -0.35
N LYS A 183 16.24 16.68 -0.81
CA LYS A 183 16.52 17.89 -1.58
C LYS A 183 15.81 17.88 -2.94
N TYR A 184 15.89 16.78 -3.68
CA TYR A 184 15.15 16.62 -4.95
C TYR A 184 13.63 16.70 -4.74
N TRP A 185 13.11 16.08 -3.68
CA TRP A 185 11.70 16.11 -3.35
C TRP A 185 11.21 17.52 -3.01
N ASN A 186 11.97 18.25 -2.19
CA ASN A 186 11.67 19.63 -1.85
C ASN A 186 11.70 20.55 -3.08
N LEU A 187 12.52 20.25 -4.09
CA LEU A 187 12.53 21.00 -5.35
C LEU A 187 11.24 20.75 -6.14
N LEU A 188 10.79 19.49 -6.23
CA LEU A 188 9.49 19.16 -6.85
C LEU A 188 8.31 19.83 -6.14
N LEU A 189 8.33 19.90 -4.81
CA LEU A 189 7.24 20.48 -4.02
C LEU A 189 7.11 22.00 -4.16
N LYS A 190 8.18 22.70 -4.56
CA LYS A 190 8.16 24.16 -4.75
C LYS A 190 7.36 24.60 -5.98
N GLU A 191 7.16 23.71 -6.95
CA GLU A 191 6.50 24.02 -8.22
C GLU A 191 5.02 23.62 -8.17
N THR A 192 4.12 24.58 -8.36
CA THR A 192 2.67 24.41 -8.20
C THR A 192 1.91 24.19 -9.52
N ASP A 193 2.63 24.10 -10.63
CA ASP A 193 2.07 23.92 -11.96
C ASP A 193 1.32 22.57 -12.09
N ASN A 194 0.17 22.57 -12.77
CA ASN A 194 -0.67 21.37 -12.95
C ASN A 194 0.06 20.18 -13.62
N GLU A 195 1.02 20.45 -14.51
CA GLU A 195 1.84 19.39 -15.13
C GLU A 195 2.82 18.76 -14.13
N HIS A 196 3.37 19.54 -13.21
CA HIS A 196 4.25 19.09 -12.14
C HIS A 196 3.48 18.28 -11.10
N MET A 197 2.25 18.69 -10.81
CA MET A 197 1.31 17.91 -10.01
C MET A 197 1.05 16.53 -10.63
N ASN A 198 0.80 16.47 -11.94
CA ASN A 198 0.63 15.19 -12.62
C ASN A 198 1.89 14.32 -12.59
N LEU A 199 3.07 14.92 -12.74
CA LEU A 199 4.35 14.20 -12.59
C LEU A 199 4.51 13.64 -11.17
N MET A 200 4.29 14.46 -10.14
CA MET A 200 4.38 14.03 -8.75
C MET A 200 3.45 12.84 -8.49
N PHE A 201 2.20 12.91 -8.97
CA PHE A 201 1.26 11.80 -8.86
C PHE A 201 1.72 10.56 -9.62
N ASN A 202 2.29 10.72 -10.81
CA ASN A 202 2.87 9.60 -11.54
C ASN A 202 4.02 8.99 -10.73
N ILE A 203 4.94 9.79 -10.21
CA ILE A 203 6.06 9.28 -9.39
C ILE A 203 5.51 8.50 -8.19
N VAL A 204 4.59 9.09 -7.42
CA VAL A 204 3.90 8.42 -6.29
C VAL A 204 3.24 7.13 -6.73
N SER A 205 2.65 7.09 -7.94
CA SER A 205 2.03 5.88 -8.48
C SER A 205 3.00 4.73 -8.75
N TRP A 206 4.25 5.07 -9.08
CA TRP A 206 5.29 4.11 -9.42
C TRP A 206 6.28 3.86 -8.28
N MET A 207 6.10 4.46 -7.10
CA MET A 207 6.96 4.20 -5.94
C MET A 207 6.71 2.79 -5.40
N GLN A 208 7.68 1.90 -5.61
CA GLN A 208 7.66 0.54 -5.08
C GLN A 208 8.54 0.42 -3.83
N PHE A 209 8.09 -0.36 -2.85
CA PHE A 209 8.85 -0.65 -1.64
C PHE A 209 9.09 -2.15 -1.49
N HIS A 210 10.36 -2.52 -1.34
CA HIS A 210 10.78 -3.87 -0.95
C HIS A 210 11.43 -3.90 0.44
N ASN A 211 11.91 -2.74 0.92
CA ASN A 211 12.62 -2.59 2.18
C ASN A 211 11.86 -1.65 3.14
N SER A 212 11.94 -1.94 4.44
CA SER A 212 11.36 -1.12 5.52
C SER A 212 11.87 0.33 5.49
N ASN A 213 13.16 0.54 5.21
CA ASN A 213 13.74 1.89 5.14
C ASN A 213 13.17 2.72 3.99
N ARG A 214 12.91 2.09 2.83
CA ARG A 214 12.28 2.81 1.71
C ARG A 214 10.82 3.14 1.98
N LEU A 215 10.11 2.25 2.67
CA LEU A 215 8.74 2.53 3.11
C LEU A 215 8.69 3.80 3.98
N LEU A 216 9.59 3.94 4.96
CA LEU A 216 9.67 5.13 5.81
C LEU A 216 9.92 6.41 5.00
N ILE A 217 10.86 6.36 4.05
CA ILE A 217 11.16 7.50 3.17
C ILE A 217 9.94 7.89 2.32
N ILE A 218 9.23 6.90 1.75
CA ILE A 218 8.02 7.14 0.96
C ILE A 218 6.93 7.76 1.85
N ILE A 219 6.77 7.28 3.07
CA ILE A 219 5.81 7.86 4.03
C ILE A 219 6.16 9.33 4.30
N ASP A 220 7.42 9.65 4.59
CA ASP A 220 7.83 11.03 4.84
C ASP A 220 7.56 11.94 3.64
N PHE A 221 7.82 11.47 2.42
CA PHE A 221 7.53 12.20 1.19
C PHE A 221 6.04 12.47 1.00
N LEU A 222 5.20 11.47 1.24
CA LEU A 222 3.74 11.61 1.15
C LEU A 222 3.18 12.54 2.23
N LEU A 223 3.74 12.49 3.45
CA LEU A 223 3.37 13.37 4.53
C LEU A 223 3.70 14.83 4.18
N GLN A 224 4.89 15.09 3.63
CA GLN A 224 5.27 16.42 3.15
C GLN A 224 4.35 16.92 2.03
N CYS A 225 4.03 16.07 1.04
CA CYS A 225 3.06 16.40 -0.01
C CYS A 225 1.69 16.78 0.56
N LEU A 226 1.21 16.00 1.52
CA LEU A 226 -0.09 16.27 2.15
C LEU A 226 -0.10 17.61 2.87
N GLU A 227 0.95 17.93 3.63
CA GLU A 227 1.02 19.21 4.34
C GLU A 227 1.00 20.40 3.39
N VAL A 228 1.76 20.35 2.29
CA VAL A 228 1.75 21.39 1.24
C VAL A 228 0.35 21.52 0.62
N HIS A 229 -0.28 20.41 0.23
CA HIS A 229 -1.58 20.47 -0.45
C HIS A 229 -2.78 20.77 0.45
N ILE A 230 -2.66 20.54 1.75
CA ILE A 230 -3.62 21.04 2.74
C ILE A 230 -3.55 22.58 2.81
N ILE A 231 -2.35 23.15 2.75
CA ILE A 231 -2.16 24.62 2.70
C ILE A 231 -2.74 25.19 1.40
N ASP A 232 -2.47 24.52 0.27
CA ASP A 232 -2.97 24.92 -1.05
C ASP A 232 -4.46 24.64 -1.29
N LYS A 233 -5.13 23.98 -0.32
CA LYS A 233 -6.56 23.61 -0.34
C LYS A 233 -7.00 22.73 -1.52
N SER A 234 -6.13 21.90 -2.07
CA SER A 234 -6.47 21.02 -3.21
C SER A 234 -7.16 19.73 -2.76
N THR A 235 -8.50 19.76 -2.70
CA THR A 235 -9.33 18.64 -2.19
C THR A 235 -9.08 17.30 -2.90
N TYR A 236 -8.98 17.31 -4.23
CA TYR A 236 -8.77 16.09 -5.02
C TYR A 236 -7.43 15.40 -4.73
N ILE A 237 -6.39 16.18 -4.48
CA ILE A 237 -5.02 15.67 -4.30
C ILE A 237 -4.89 15.09 -2.89
N VAL A 238 -5.41 15.82 -1.90
CA VAL A 238 -5.46 15.38 -0.51
C VAL A 238 -6.25 14.08 -0.37
N GLU A 239 -7.37 13.94 -1.09
CA GLU A 239 -8.17 12.71 -1.08
C GLU A 239 -7.38 11.50 -1.61
N ALA A 240 -6.69 11.65 -2.75
CA ALA A 240 -5.89 10.58 -3.35
C ALA A 240 -4.72 10.15 -2.45
N LEU A 241 -4.03 11.13 -1.85
CA LEU A 241 -2.93 10.87 -0.92
C LEU A 241 -3.42 10.23 0.39
N ALA A 242 -4.61 10.60 0.90
CA ALA A 242 -5.19 9.98 2.08
C ALA A 242 -5.51 8.48 1.85
N VAL A 243 -6.04 8.13 0.68
CA VAL A 243 -6.27 6.73 0.30
C VAL A 243 -4.93 5.97 0.25
N PHE A 244 -3.88 6.55 -0.34
CA PHE A 244 -2.56 5.93 -0.41
C PHE A 244 -1.90 5.76 0.97
N LEU A 245 -2.01 6.73 1.85
CA LEU A 245 -1.54 6.60 3.23
C LEU A 245 -2.29 5.53 4.02
N SER A 246 -3.60 5.38 3.79
CA SER A 246 -4.41 4.38 4.49
C SER A 246 -4.04 2.94 4.12
N SER A 247 -3.57 2.69 2.88
CA SER A 247 -3.06 1.37 2.52
C SER A 247 -1.68 1.12 3.09
N LEU A 248 -0.80 2.13 3.09
CA LEU A 248 0.52 2.03 3.71
C LEU A 248 0.44 1.80 5.23
N LEU A 249 -0.59 2.33 5.90
CA LEU A 249 -0.81 2.11 7.33
C LEU A 249 -0.83 0.62 7.69
N HIS A 250 -1.49 -0.20 6.88
CA HIS A 250 -1.55 -1.65 7.07
C HIS A 250 -0.16 -2.30 6.99
N ASP A 251 0.62 -1.91 5.98
CA ASP A 251 1.95 -2.47 5.76
C ASP A 251 2.96 -2.02 6.84
N VAL A 252 2.84 -0.79 7.34
CA VAL A 252 3.63 -0.26 8.47
C VAL A 252 3.37 -1.05 9.74
N ILE A 253 2.11 -1.34 10.05
CA ILE A 253 1.72 -2.10 11.24
C ILE A 253 2.23 -3.54 11.14
N LYS A 254 2.09 -4.20 9.98
CA LYS A 254 2.61 -5.54 9.75
C LYS A 254 4.13 -5.64 9.90
N LEU A 255 4.86 -4.59 9.52
CA LEU A 255 6.32 -4.51 9.68
C LEU A 255 6.76 -4.07 11.08
N GLY A 256 5.83 -3.77 11.99
CA GLY A 256 6.13 -3.34 13.36
C GLY A 256 6.72 -1.93 13.48
N LEU A 257 6.50 -1.07 12.48
CA LEU A 257 6.96 0.32 12.45
C LEU A 257 5.95 1.26 13.13
N ASN A 258 6.39 2.46 13.52
CA ASN A 258 5.54 3.44 14.20
C ASN A 258 4.55 4.13 13.23
N PRO A 259 3.22 3.97 13.40
CA PRO A 259 2.21 4.52 12.49
C PRO A 259 1.69 5.91 12.89
N ILE A 260 2.14 6.50 14.00
CA ILE A 260 1.55 7.72 14.59
C ILE A 260 1.53 8.90 13.61
N SER A 261 2.59 9.09 12.81
CA SER A 261 2.69 10.19 11.84
C SER A 261 1.60 10.09 10.76
N ILE A 262 1.33 8.87 10.29
CA ILE A 262 0.27 8.58 9.32
C ILE A 262 -1.10 8.85 9.96
N ILE A 263 -1.35 8.33 11.16
CA ILE A 263 -2.65 8.48 11.84
C ILE A 263 -2.97 9.96 12.07
N ARG A 264 -2.03 10.75 12.62
CA ARG A 264 -2.24 12.18 12.86
C ARG A 264 -2.48 12.96 11.57
N SER A 265 -1.78 12.60 10.50
CA SER A 265 -1.92 13.28 9.21
C SER A 265 -3.26 12.92 8.56
N LEU A 266 -3.69 11.66 8.64
CA LEU A 266 -5.04 11.27 8.23
C LEU A 266 -6.11 12.02 9.04
N GLN A 267 -5.98 12.15 10.36
CA GLN A 267 -6.89 12.96 11.18
C GLN A 267 -6.96 14.43 10.69
N LYS A 268 -5.82 15.05 10.36
CA LYS A 268 -5.79 16.40 9.75
C LYS A 268 -6.53 16.43 8.41
N THR A 269 -6.27 15.45 7.52
CA THR A 269 -6.93 15.39 6.20
C THR A 269 -8.45 15.21 6.30
N LEU A 270 -8.92 14.44 7.29
CA LEU A 270 -10.35 14.20 7.49
C LEU A 270 -11.09 15.43 8.02
N ASN A 271 -10.46 16.25 8.86
CA ASN A 271 -11.00 17.55 9.25
C ASN A 271 -11.13 18.50 8.06
N PHE A 272 -10.24 18.37 7.06
CA PHE A 272 -10.28 19.17 5.85
C PHE A 272 -11.32 18.65 4.84
N LEU A 273 -11.40 17.33 4.63
CA LEU A 273 -12.25 16.67 3.64
C LEU A 273 -13.65 16.32 4.18
N MET A 274 -14.35 17.29 4.76
CA MET A 274 -15.64 17.13 5.47
C MET A 274 -16.63 16.15 4.81
N HIS A 275 -16.65 16.01 3.48
CA HIS A 275 -17.27 14.89 2.76
C HIS A 275 -16.35 14.39 1.64
N SER A 276 -15.87 13.14 1.72
CA SER A 276 -15.03 12.50 0.69
C SER A 276 -15.72 11.29 0.06
N SER A 277 -15.57 11.17 -1.26
CA SER A 277 -16.09 10.05 -2.06
C SER A 277 -15.36 8.73 -1.77
N SER A 278 -14.11 8.83 -1.34
CA SER A 278 -13.21 7.71 -1.04
C SER A 278 -13.22 7.27 0.42
N SER A 279 -14.06 7.86 1.27
CA SER A 279 -14.21 7.50 2.68
C SER A 279 -14.43 5.99 2.89
N ASN A 280 -15.21 5.36 2.02
CA ASN A 280 -15.44 3.91 2.00
C ASN A 280 -14.15 3.09 1.82
N LEU A 281 -13.28 3.51 0.90
CA LEU A 281 -12.00 2.84 0.67
C LEU A 281 -11.10 2.99 1.89
N ILE A 282 -11.05 4.19 2.47
CA ILE A 282 -10.27 4.48 3.67
C ILE A 282 -10.75 3.60 4.84
N VAL A 283 -12.06 3.48 5.05
CA VAL A 283 -12.65 2.60 6.09
C VAL A 283 -12.32 1.13 5.85
N LEU A 284 -12.42 0.63 4.62
CA LEU A 284 -12.05 -0.75 4.29
C LEU A 284 -10.57 -1.03 4.58
N LEU A 285 -9.67 -0.14 4.17
CA LEU A 285 -8.24 -0.29 4.40
C LEU A 285 -7.90 -0.24 5.89
N ILE A 286 -8.49 0.70 6.64
CA ILE A 286 -8.30 0.81 8.08
C ILE A 286 -8.85 -0.41 8.83
N SER A 287 -9.98 -0.97 8.39
CA SER A 287 -10.54 -2.17 9.02
C SER A 287 -9.57 -3.36 8.98
N SER A 288 -8.75 -3.44 7.93
CA SER A 288 -7.69 -4.45 7.84
C SER A 288 -6.53 -4.19 8.79
N SER A 289 -6.15 -2.91 8.95
CA SER A 289 -5.09 -2.50 9.87
C SER A 289 -5.45 -2.65 11.35
N LEU A 290 -6.74 -2.59 11.70
CA LEU A 290 -7.24 -2.69 13.08
C LEU A 290 -7.01 -4.05 13.73
N ILE A 291 -6.94 -5.13 12.95
CA ILE A 291 -6.76 -6.49 13.49
C ILE A 291 -5.33 -6.71 13.97
N ASP A 292 -4.37 -6.21 13.20
CA ASP A 292 -2.93 -6.40 13.44
C ASP A 292 -2.33 -5.27 14.33
N CYS A 293 -3.13 -4.27 14.71
CA CYS A 293 -2.65 -3.08 15.41
C CYS A 293 -2.24 -3.40 16.87
N PRO A 294 -1.05 -3.00 17.32
CA PRO A 294 -0.69 -3.09 18.74
C PRO A 294 -1.48 -2.07 19.58
N VAL A 295 -1.67 -2.39 20.86
CA VAL A 295 -2.48 -1.60 21.81
C VAL A 295 -2.01 -0.15 21.91
N ASN A 296 -0.70 0.11 21.81
CA ASN A 296 -0.10 1.44 21.93
C ASN A 296 -0.63 2.46 20.91
N TYR A 297 -1.01 2.00 19.72
CA TYR A 297 -1.50 2.88 18.64
C TYR A 297 -3.01 2.75 18.43
N LEU A 298 -3.65 1.79 19.11
CA LEU A 298 -5.07 1.50 18.93
C LEU A 298 -5.94 2.70 19.30
N THR A 299 -5.62 3.44 20.37
CA THR A 299 -6.41 4.62 20.77
C THR A 299 -6.46 5.69 19.68
N ASP A 300 -5.32 6.00 19.06
CA ASP A 300 -5.23 7.01 18.01
C ASP A 300 -5.97 6.57 16.74
N LEU A 301 -5.88 5.28 16.41
CA LEU A 301 -6.57 4.67 15.28
C LEU A 301 -8.09 4.65 15.52
N LEU A 302 -8.53 4.36 16.74
CA LEU A 302 -9.94 4.42 17.14
C LEU A 302 -10.52 5.84 17.08
N ILE A 303 -9.73 6.86 17.47
CA ILE A 303 -10.12 8.27 17.29
C ILE A 303 -10.30 8.61 15.81
N LEU A 304 -9.38 8.14 14.96
CA LEU A 304 -9.48 8.32 13.51
C LEU A 304 -10.75 7.65 12.95
N CYS A 305 -11.07 6.44 13.39
CA CYS A 305 -12.31 5.75 13.02
C CYS A 305 -13.55 6.55 13.47
N GLU A 306 -13.53 7.12 14.68
CA GLU A 306 -14.63 7.98 15.15
C GLU A 306 -14.80 9.23 14.28
N MET A 307 -13.70 9.83 13.80
CA MET A 307 -13.76 10.98 12.89
C MET A 307 -14.36 10.59 11.54
N LEU A 308 -13.96 9.45 10.97
CA LEU A 308 -14.54 8.93 9.72
C LEU A 308 -16.04 8.72 9.82
N LEU A 309 -16.51 8.14 10.93
CA LEU A 309 -17.93 7.91 11.17
C LEU A 309 -18.76 9.21 11.29
N LYS A 310 -18.11 10.36 11.56
CA LYS A 310 -18.80 11.67 11.64
C LYS A 310 -18.83 12.41 10.31
N SER A 311 -17.83 12.25 9.45
CA SER A 311 -17.67 13.04 8.24
C SER A 311 -18.24 12.39 6.98
N ALA A 312 -18.35 11.06 6.92
CA ALA A 312 -18.57 10.37 5.66
C ALA A 312 -19.96 9.73 5.47
N ASP A 313 -20.44 9.78 4.23
CA ASP A 313 -21.45 8.84 3.72
C ASP A 313 -20.76 7.49 3.47
N ILE A 314 -20.90 6.56 4.42
CA ILE A 314 -20.20 5.27 4.41
C ILE A 314 -21.18 4.15 4.06
N ASN A 315 -20.77 3.22 3.19
CA ASN A 315 -21.56 2.06 2.78
C ASN A 315 -21.71 1.08 3.95
N GLU A 316 -22.85 0.38 3.99
CA GLU A 316 -23.10 -0.59 5.06
C GLU A 316 -22.00 -1.65 5.14
N LEU A 317 -21.48 -2.12 4.00
CA LEU A 317 -20.46 -3.17 4.03
C LEU A 317 -19.13 -2.73 4.66
N SER A 318 -18.64 -1.54 4.32
CA SER A 318 -17.44 -0.95 4.95
C SER A 318 -17.63 -0.79 6.45
N LEU A 319 -18.83 -0.40 6.89
CA LEU A 319 -19.19 -0.34 8.30
C LEU A 319 -19.18 -1.71 8.96
N ARG A 320 -19.70 -2.77 8.30
CA ARG A 320 -19.64 -4.14 8.81
C ARG A 320 -18.22 -4.68 8.93
N CYS A 321 -17.35 -4.40 7.95
CA CYS A 321 -15.94 -4.79 8.01
C CYS A 321 -15.24 -4.14 9.21
N LEU A 322 -15.48 -2.84 9.44
CA LEU A 322 -14.96 -2.14 10.61
C LEU A 322 -15.55 -2.72 11.91
N GLN A 323 -16.84 -3.02 11.95
CA GLN A 323 -17.50 -3.62 13.11
C GLN A 323 -16.85 -4.95 13.53
N ILE A 324 -16.49 -5.79 12.55
CA ILE A 324 -15.86 -7.10 12.82
C ILE A 324 -14.44 -6.94 13.35
N SER A 325 -13.68 -6.00 12.81
CA SER A 325 -12.34 -5.70 13.34
C SER A 325 -12.41 -5.25 14.81
N LEU A 326 -13.46 -4.50 15.21
CA LEU A 326 -13.69 -4.09 16.60
C LEU A 326 -14.14 -5.23 17.52
N PHE A 327 -14.86 -6.23 16.99
CA PHE A 327 -15.31 -7.37 17.80
C PHE A 327 -14.17 -8.23 18.32
N ASN A 328 -13.08 -8.36 17.56
CA ASN A 328 -11.89 -9.06 18.03
C ASN A 328 -11.38 -8.46 19.36
N TRP A 329 -11.30 -7.13 19.42
CA TRP A 329 -10.94 -6.39 20.63
C TRP A 329 -11.99 -6.45 21.76
N MET A 330 -13.25 -6.75 21.43
CA MET A 330 -14.31 -6.87 22.43
C MET A 330 -14.29 -8.22 23.17
N VAL A 331 -13.98 -9.29 22.45
CA VAL A 331 -14.04 -10.66 22.97
C VAL A 331 -12.91 -10.93 23.96
N PHE A 332 -11.70 -10.46 23.64
CA PHE A 332 -10.55 -10.53 24.54
C PHE A 332 -10.49 -9.29 25.43
N LYS A 333 -11.22 -9.34 26.55
CA LYS A 333 -11.20 -8.26 27.54
C LYS A 333 -9.78 -8.03 28.05
N SER A 334 -9.23 -6.84 27.78
CA SER A 334 -7.95 -6.39 28.34
C SER A 334 -8.17 -5.18 29.25
N ASP A 335 -7.56 -5.19 30.43
CA ASP A 335 -7.62 -4.05 31.37
C ASP A 335 -6.88 -2.81 30.85
N LEU A 336 -6.01 -2.98 29.84
CA LEU A 336 -5.23 -1.92 29.21
C LEU A 336 -6.07 -1.02 28.28
N LEU A 337 -7.29 -1.43 27.93
CA LEU A 337 -8.17 -0.71 27.02
C LEU A 337 -9.47 -0.33 27.72
N GLU A 338 -9.85 0.94 27.60
CA GLU A 338 -11.16 1.39 28.01
C GLU A 338 -12.24 0.86 27.05
N MET A 339 -12.78 -0.31 27.38
CA MET A 339 -13.84 -1.01 26.63
C MET A 339 -15.08 -0.15 26.35
N LYS A 340 -15.28 0.94 27.10
CA LYS A 340 -16.35 1.92 26.88
C LYS A 340 -16.22 2.63 25.53
N TYR A 341 -15.02 2.87 25.01
CA TYR A 341 -14.83 3.52 23.70
C TYR A 341 -15.27 2.60 22.56
N ILE A 342 -14.81 1.35 22.56
CA ILE A 342 -15.14 0.36 21.53
C ILE A 342 -16.66 0.11 21.49
N LYS A 343 -17.30 -0.07 22.66
CA LYS A 343 -18.77 -0.21 22.74
C LYS A 343 -19.52 0.98 22.17
N ARG A 344 -19.08 2.22 22.47
CA ARG A 344 -19.69 3.43 21.91
C ARG A 344 -19.57 3.49 20.39
N MET A 345 -18.44 3.08 19.84
CA MET A 345 -18.26 3.00 18.38
C MET A 345 -19.18 1.98 17.74
N ILE A 346 -19.29 0.77 18.30
CA ILE A 346 -20.20 -0.26 17.77
C ILE A 346 -21.65 0.25 17.74
N ILE A 347 -22.11 0.87 18.82
CA ILE A 347 -23.47 1.44 18.89
C ILE A 347 -23.66 2.54 17.82
N ARG A 348 -22.64 3.36 17.56
CA ARG A 348 -22.70 4.38 16.51
C ARG A 348 -22.77 3.75 15.12
N ILE A 349 -21.97 2.72 14.86
CA ILE A 349 -21.98 1.99 13.59
C ILE A 349 -23.38 1.41 13.34
N GLU A 350 -23.99 0.78 14.36
CA GLU A 350 -25.35 0.25 14.26
C GLU A 350 -26.36 1.34 13.90
N LYS A 351 -26.35 2.48 14.61
CA LYS A 351 -27.23 3.61 14.30
C LYS A 351 -27.06 4.14 12.88
N ILE A 352 -25.83 4.27 12.39
CA ILE A 352 -25.54 4.72 11.03
C ILE A 352 -26.05 3.68 10.02
N THR A 353 -25.81 2.39 10.25
CA THR A 353 -26.35 1.33 9.37
C THR A 353 -27.88 1.31 9.34
N GLU A 354 -28.57 1.62 10.44
CA GLU A 354 -30.03 1.75 10.45
C GLU A 354 -30.52 2.95 9.63
N GLN A 355 -29.82 4.07 9.69
CA GLN A 355 -30.14 5.26 8.90
C GLN A 355 -29.95 5.03 7.40
N ILE A 356 -28.89 4.33 6.99
CA ILE A 356 -28.63 3.97 5.59
C ILE A 356 -29.72 3.03 5.06
N ASN A 357 -30.18 2.07 5.85
CA ASN A 357 -31.25 1.16 5.43
C ASN A 357 -32.60 1.86 5.22
N ASN A 358 -32.82 2.99 5.91
CA ASN A 358 -34.05 3.78 5.79
C ASN A 358 -33.96 4.85 4.68
N GLY A 359 -32.76 5.15 4.16
CA GLY A 359 -32.52 6.14 3.13
C GLY A 359 -31.98 5.51 1.85
N THR A 360 -32.68 5.66 0.73
CA THR A 360 -32.19 5.24 -0.60
C THR A 360 -31.09 6.18 -1.10
N LYS A 361 -29.90 6.16 -0.49
CA LYS A 361 -28.74 6.82 -1.06
C LYS A 361 -28.08 5.85 -2.03
N LYS A 362 -28.22 6.11 -3.33
CA LYS A 362 -27.37 5.52 -4.36
C LYS A 362 -26.02 6.23 -4.29
N ASP A 363 -24.97 5.50 -3.97
CA ASP A 363 -23.62 6.06 -4.00
C ASP A 363 -23.24 6.40 -5.44
N ASN A 364 -22.88 7.67 -5.66
CA ASN A 364 -22.32 8.09 -6.93
C ASN A 364 -20.92 7.51 -7.06
N LEU A 365 -20.74 6.60 -8.03
CA LEU A 365 -19.48 5.94 -8.44
C LEU A 365 -18.39 6.89 -8.95
N THR A 366 -18.45 8.18 -8.63
CA THR A 366 -17.50 9.18 -9.10
C THR A 366 -16.32 9.23 -8.14
N PHE A 367 -15.47 8.21 -8.21
CA PHE A 367 -14.11 8.36 -7.69
C PHE A 367 -13.38 9.41 -8.50
N ASN A 368 -12.63 10.23 -7.78
CA ASN A 368 -11.63 11.13 -8.32
C ASN A 368 -10.69 10.39 -9.30
N CYS A 369 -10.35 11.04 -10.41
CA CYS A 369 -9.52 10.47 -11.47
C CYS A 369 -8.11 10.08 -10.96
N LEU A 370 -7.58 10.81 -9.97
CA LEU A 370 -6.28 10.52 -9.36
C LEU A 370 -6.34 9.26 -8.49
N VAL A 371 -7.43 9.11 -7.73
CA VAL A 371 -7.71 7.91 -6.93
C VAL A 371 -7.74 6.66 -7.83
N LYS A 372 -8.32 6.76 -9.03
CA LYS A 372 -8.30 5.66 -10.02
C LYS A 372 -6.91 5.33 -10.56
N LYS A 373 -6.03 6.33 -10.74
CA LYS A 373 -4.65 6.09 -11.18
C LYS A 373 -3.81 5.32 -10.15
N LEU A 374 -4.09 5.51 -8.85
CA LEU A 374 -3.37 4.83 -7.76
C LEU A 374 -3.74 3.33 -7.61
N LYS A 375 -4.74 2.84 -8.35
CA LYS A 375 -5.22 1.45 -8.29
C LYS A 375 -4.12 0.43 -8.57
N SER A 376 -3.13 0.76 -9.39
CA SER A 376 -2.05 -0.16 -9.80
C SER A 376 -0.86 -0.19 -8.84
N ASN A 377 -0.74 0.75 -7.91
CA ASN A 377 0.49 0.90 -7.12
C ASN A 377 0.70 -0.24 -6.14
N GLN A 378 -0.38 -0.63 -5.47
CA GLN A 378 -0.35 -1.56 -4.37
C GLN A 378 -1.46 -2.58 -4.50
N TYR A 379 -1.11 -3.81 -4.16
CA TYR A 379 -2.03 -4.93 -4.14
C TYR A 379 -3.22 -4.71 -3.19
N ASN A 380 -2.99 -4.15 -2.01
CA ASN A 380 -4.05 -3.87 -1.02
C ASN A 380 -5.05 -2.81 -1.53
N LEU A 381 -4.55 -1.76 -2.21
CA LEU A 381 -5.40 -0.75 -2.84
C LEU A 381 -6.22 -1.34 -3.97
N HIS A 382 -5.59 -2.11 -4.86
CA HIS A 382 -6.27 -2.76 -5.96
C HIS A 382 -7.46 -3.59 -5.46
N ILE A 383 -7.24 -4.42 -4.44
CA ILE A 383 -8.30 -5.21 -3.82
C ILE A 383 -9.38 -4.33 -3.22
N ALA A 384 -9.03 -3.28 -2.47
CA ALA A 384 -10.02 -2.40 -1.88
C ALA A 384 -10.92 -1.72 -2.94
N PHE A 385 -10.35 -1.33 -4.08
CA PHE A 385 -11.12 -0.83 -5.22
C PHE A 385 -12.06 -1.87 -5.80
N GLU A 386 -11.56 -3.08 -6.09
CA GLU A 386 -12.38 -4.16 -6.64
C GLU A 386 -13.50 -4.52 -5.66
N LEU A 387 -13.19 -4.64 -4.37
CA LEU A 387 -14.19 -4.90 -3.32
C LEU A 387 -15.25 -3.82 -3.26
N TYR A 388 -14.86 -2.55 -3.30
CA TYR A 388 -15.82 -1.45 -3.33
C TYR A 388 -16.71 -1.50 -4.58
N THR A 389 -16.13 -1.78 -5.75
CA THR A 389 -16.95 -1.93 -6.97
C THR A 389 -17.92 -3.10 -6.83
N LEU A 390 -17.47 -4.24 -6.27
CA LEU A 390 -18.35 -5.36 -5.96
C LEU A 390 -19.48 -4.91 -5.04
N CYS A 391 -19.20 -4.23 -3.92
CA CYS A 391 -20.21 -3.73 -2.97
C CYS A 391 -21.38 -3.02 -3.64
N ASN A 392 -21.10 -2.22 -4.66
CA ASN A 392 -22.13 -1.42 -5.34
C ASN A 392 -22.99 -2.24 -6.32
N TYR A 393 -22.50 -3.40 -6.78
CA TYR A 393 -23.20 -4.32 -7.67
C TYR A 393 -23.77 -5.57 -6.94
N LEU A 394 -23.60 -5.66 -5.61
CA LEU A 394 -23.97 -6.85 -4.85
C LEU A 394 -25.49 -6.99 -4.71
N ASN A 395 -26.06 -7.85 -5.56
CA ASN A 395 -27.32 -8.54 -5.32
C ASN A 395 -27.05 -9.96 -4.78
N ALA A 396 -28.00 -10.54 -4.05
CA ALA A 396 -27.84 -11.87 -3.44
C ALA A 396 -27.46 -12.97 -4.46
N ASP A 397 -28.07 -12.96 -5.66
CA ASP A 397 -27.81 -13.97 -6.70
C ASP A 397 -26.44 -13.78 -7.37
N VAL A 398 -26.07 -12.52 -7.63
CA VAL A 398 -24.74 -12.17 -8.18
C VAL A 398 -23.65 -12.54 -7.19
N PHE A 399 -23.91 -12.37 -5.90
CA PHE A 399 -23.00 -12.75 -4.84
C PHE A 399 -22.77 -14.26 -4.78
N ILE A 400 -23.83 -15.07 -4.81
CA ILE A 400 -23.70 -16.55 -4.82
C ILE A 400 -22.88 -17.00 -6.03
N PHE A 401 -23.16 -16.44 -7.21
CA PHE A 401 -22.41 -16.75 -8.42
C PHE A 401 -20.93 -16.36 -8.32
N TRP A 402 -20.63 -15.17 -7.79
CA TRP A 402 -19.27 -14.73 -7.53
C TRP A 402 -18.56 -15.62 -6.52
N LEU A 403 -19.25 -16.02 -5.46
CA LEU A 403 -18.74 -16.85 -4.37
C LEU A 403 -18.41 -18.27 -4.85
N ALA A 404 -19.26 -18.86 -5.70
CA ALA A 404 -19.01 -20.15 -6.34
C ALA A 404 -17.79 -20.12 -7.27
N ARG A 405 -17.56 -19.00 -7.98
CA ARG A 405 -16.34 -18.83 -8.78
C ARG A 405 -15.10 -18.64 -7.91
N PHE A 406 -15.23 -17.87 -6.84
CA PHE A 406 -14.15 -17.68 -5.88
C PHE A 406 -13.75 -19.00 -5.23
N SER A 407 -14.71 -19.82 -4.81
CA SER A 407 -14.46 -21.13 -4.20
C SER A 407 -13.74 -22.11 -5.14
N SER A 408 -14.00 -22.03 -6.44
CA SER A 408 -13.31 -22.84 -7.45
C SER A 408 -11.85 -22.41 -7.68
N ASN A 409 -11.53 -21.13 -7.51
CA ASN A 409 -10.23 -20.52 -7.86
C ASN A 409 -9.52 -19.92 -6.63
N MET A 410 -9.45 -20.68 -5.54
CA MET A 410 -8.92 -20.18 -4.27
C MET A 410 -7.40 -19.99 -4.29
N ASN A 411 -6.96 -18.74 -4.45
CA ASN A 411 -5.57 -18.34 -4.19
C ASN A 411 -5.40 -17.96 -2.71
N GLU A 412 -4.39 -18.53 -2.05
CA GLU A 412 -4.13 -18.32 -0.62
C GLU A 412 -3.90 -16.85 -0.27
N VAL A 413 -3.14 -16.11 -1.09
CA VAL A 413 -2.83 -14.70 -0.82
C VAL A 413 -4.08 -13.81 -0.93
N LEU A 414 -4.94 -14.07 -1.92
CA LEU A 414 -6.22 -13.36 -2.05
C LEU A 414 -7.15 -13.71 -0.88
N SER A 415 -7.21 -14.99 -0.50
CA SER A 415 -8.10 -15.43 0.57
C SER A 415 -7.80 -14.79 1.94
N LYS A 416 -6.52 -14.57 2.26
CA LYS A 416 -6.11 -13.89 3.50
C LYS A 416 -6.60 -12.45 3.56
N ASN A 417 -6.49 -11.72 2.44
CA ASN A 417 -6.86 -10.30 2.39
C ASN A 417 -8.36 -10.09 2.28
N LEU A 418 -9.09 -11.05 1.70
CA LEU A 418 -10.55 -11.03 1.60
C LEU A 418 -11.24 -11.52 2.88
N PHE A 419 -10.52 -12.12 3.83
CA PHE A 419 -11.14 -12.78 4.99
C PHE A 419 -12.03 -11.82 5.82
N ILE A 420 -11.55 -10.62 6.09
CA ILE A 420 -12.28 -9.60 6.86
C ILE A 420 -13.54 -9.17 6.11
N PHE A 421 -13.42 -8.97 4.80
CA PHE A 421 -14.53 -8.63 3.93
C PHE A 421 -15.60 -9.73 3.92
N LEU A 422 -15.18 -11.00 3.77
CA LEU A 422 -16.09 -12.15 3.80
C LEU A 422 -16.79 -12.29 5.14
N CYS A 423 -16.10 -12.08 6.26
CA CYS A 423 -16.74 -11.99 7.56
C CYS A 423 -17.74 -10.82 7.61
N GLY A 424 -17.39 -9.67 7.02
CA GLY A 424 -18.24 -8.48 6.88
C GLY A 424 -19.57 -8.79 6.22
N MET A 425 -19.53 -9.61 5.17
CA MET A 425 -20.71 -10.07 4.44
C MET A 425 -21.69 -10.85 5.34
N ILE A 426 -21.25 -11.61 6.35
CA ILE A 426 -22.15 -12.33 7.27
C ILE A 426 -23.13 -11.35 7.94
N LEU A 427 -22.64 -10.17 8.29
CA LEU A 427 -23.41 -9.14 8.99
C LEU A 427 -24.26 -8.28 8.06
N PHE A 428 -24.07 -8.41 6.74
CA PHE A 428 -24.84 -7.67 5.76
C PHE A 428 -26.31 -8.13 5.76
N LYS A 429 -27.24 -7.17 5.79
CA LYS A 429 -28.68 -7.47 5.99
C LYS A 429 -29.38 -8.03 4.74
N SER A 430 -28.92 -7.68 3.54
CA SER A 430 -29.59 -8.04 2.29
C SER A 430 -29.21 -9.42 1.73
N LEU A 431 -28.39 -10.20 2.43
CA LEU A 431 -28.05 -11.56 2.01
C LEU A 431 -29.08 -12.58 2.47
N ASN A 432 -29.41 -13.50 1.57
CA ASN A 432 -30.27 -14.64 1.83
C ASN A 432 -29.55 -15.71 2.69
N GLU A 433 -30.34 -16.54 3.37
CA GLU A 433 -29.84 -17.59 4.26
C GLU A 433 -28.94 -18.61 3.53
N ASN A 434 -29.31 -18.95 2.28
CA ASN A 434 -28.51 -19.82 1.42
C ASN A 434 -27.14 -19.24 1.10
N ALA A 435 -27.07 -17.93 0.80
CA ALA A 435 -25.81 -17.25 0.52
C ALA A 435 -24.88 -17.24 1.74
N ILE A 436 -25.46 -17.07 2.94
CA ILE A 436 -24.70 -17.11 4.20
C ILE A 436 -24.19 -18.54 4.47
N ASN A 437 -24.99 -19.57 4.18
CA ASN A 437 -24.55 -20.96 4.35
C ASN A 437 -23.34 -21.29 3.45
N GLU A 438 -23.37 -20.95 2.16
CA GLU A 438 -22.21 -21.18 1.27
C GLU A 438 -20.98 -20.38 1.71
N LEU A 439 -21.19 -19.13 2.14
CA LEU A 439 -20.11 -18.29 2.66
C LEU A 439 -19.49 -18.87 3.94
N LEU A 440 -20.30 -19.39 4.86
CA LEU A 440 -19.78 -20.03 6.08
C LEU A 440 -19.00 -21.30 5.76
N GLN A 441 -19.43 -22.10 4.77
CA GLN A 441 -18.67 -23.27 4.33
C GLN A 441 -17.29 -22.89 3.77
N LEU A 442 -17.23 -21.83 2.97
CA LEU A 442 -15.96 -21.26 2.49
C LEU A 442 -15.08 -20.77 3.63
N LEU A 443 -15.64 -20.02 4.57
CA LEU A 443 -14.90 -19.49 5.71
C LEU A 443 -14.38 -20.60 6.63
N ILE A 444 -15.15 -21.67 6.84
CA ILE A 444 -14.70 -22.86 7.57
C ILE A 444 -13.52 -23.52 6.85
N HIS A 445 -13.56 -23.62 5.51
CA HIS A 445 -12.44 -24.16 4.74
C HIS A 445 -11.18 -23.29 4.89
N LEU A 446 -11.33 -21.97 4.92
CA LEU A 446 -10.22 -21.04 5.15
C LEU A 446 -9.65 -21.13 6.57
N VAL A 447 -10.50 -21.23 7.59
CA VAL A 447 -10.07 -21.37 8.99
C VAL A 447 -9.32 -22.68 9.21
N LYS A 448 -9.73 -23.78 8.55
CA LYS A 448 -8.98 -25.05 8.59
C LYS A 448 -7.57 -24.94 8.01
N LYS A 449 -7.34 -24.04 7.04
CA LYS A 449 -6.01 -23.76 6.50
C LYS A 449 -5.21 -22.77 7.35
N HIS A 450 -5.91 -21.81 7.98
CA HIS A 450 -5.30 -20.72 8.73
C HIS A 450 -6.01 -20.53 10.08
N ASN A 451 -5.49 -21.20 11.10
CA ASN A 451 -6.10 -21.23 12.44
C ASN A 451 -6.28 -19.83 13.06
N CYS A 452 -5.38 -18.88 12.76
CA CYS A 452 -5.42 -17.52 13.30
C CYS A 452 -6.74 -16.77 13.02
N TYR A 453 -7.49 -17.17 11.99
CA TYR A 453 -8.74 -16.54 11.61
C TYR A 453 -9.98 -17.08 12.36
N SER A 454 -9.82 -18.18 13.10
CA SER A 454 -10.93 -18.85 13.80
C SER A 454 -11.61 -17.94 14.83
N THR A 455 -10.84 -17.13 15.54
CA THR A 455 -11.34 -16.20 16.56
C THR A 455 -12.21 -15.12 15.93
N LEU A 456 -11.72 -14.51 14.85
CA LEU A 456 -12.47 -13.49 14.11
C LEU A 456 -13.79 -14.04 13.56
N LEU A 457 -13.78 -15.24 12.97
CA LEU A 457 -15.00 -15.88 12.47
C LEU A 457 -16.00 -16.15 13.60
N LEU A 458 -15.54 -16.66 14.74
CA LEU A 458 -16.41 -16.91 15.89
C LEU A 458 -17.09 -15.61 16.35
N THR A 459 -16.35 -14.51 16.44
CA THR A 459 -16.93 -13.23 16.88
C THR A 459 -18.05 -12.75 15.95
N ALA A 460 -17.87 -12.88 14.63
CA ALA A 460 -18.87 -12.53 13.64
C ALA A 460 -20.12 -13.43 13.73
N VAL A 461 -19.92 -14.75 13.89
CA VAL A 461 -21.01 -15.72 14.03
C VAL A 461 -21.81 -15.47 15.31
N LEU A 462 -21.13 -15.26 16.45
CA LEU A 462 -21.78 -14.99 17.73
C LEU A 462 -22.62 -13.71 17.71
N TYR A 463 -22.09 -12.65 17.09
CA TYR A 463 -22.85 -11.42 16.94
C TYR A 463 -24.08 -11.61 16.05
N LYS A 464 -23.93 -12.25 14.88
CA LYS A 464 -25.08 -12.54 14.00
C LYS A 464 -26.14 -13.37 14.72
N LEU A 465 -25.73 -14.38 15.48
CA LEU A 465 -26.63 -15.23 16.28
C LEU A 465 -27.45 -14.39 17.26
N SER A 466 -26.82 -13.44 17.95
CA SER A 466 -27.50 -12.56 18.91
C SER A 466 -28.54 -11.61 18.29
N CYS A 467 -28.37 -11.26 17.01
CA CYS A 467 -29.28 -10.36 16.30
C CYS A 467 -30.38 -11.07 15.52
N THR A 468 -30.15 -12.33 15.12
CA THR A 468 -31.11 -13.11 14.30
C THR A 468 -32.27 -13.64 15.12
N LYS A 469 -33.48 -13.61 14.56
CA LYS A 469 -34.68 -14.26 15.09
C LYS A 469 -35.10 -15.51 14.29
N ASN A 470 -34.52 -15.72 13.11
CA ASN A 470 -34.87 -16.82 12.22
C ASN A 470 -34.24 -18.14 12.70
N PRO A 471 -35.04 -19.21 12.89
CA PRO A 471 -34.54 -20.48 13.39
C PRO A 471 -33.62 -21.20 12.40
N GLU A 472 -33.87 -21.07 11.09
CA GLU A 472 -33.02 -21.63 10.04
C GLU A 472 -31.60 -21.02 10.07
N MET A 473 -31.51 -19.69 10.22
CA MET A 473 -30.25 -19.00 10.45
C MET A 473 -29.54 -19.43 11.74
N HIS A 474 -30.27 -19.62 12.85
CA HIS A 474 -29.67 -20.14 14.09
C HIS A 474 -29.04 -21.52 13.87
N PHE A 475 -29.73 -22.40 13.15
CA PHE A 475 -29.22 -23.73 12.81
C PHE A 475 -27.94 -23.66 11.97
N ILE A 476 -27.94 -22.85 10.92
CA ILE A 476 -26.78 -22.66 10.04
C ILE A 476 -25.57 -22.13 10.83
N LEU A 477 -25.77 -21.11 11.68
CA LEU A 477 -24.71 -20.48 12.46
C LEU A 477 -24.14 -21.46 13.51
N LEU A 478 -24.99 -22.16 14.27
CA LEU A 478 -24.55 -23.09 15.30
C LEU A 478 -23.79 -24.30 14.73
N LYS A 479 -24.13 -24.75 13.53
CA LYS A 479 -23.42 -25.82 12.82
C LYS A 479 -21.94 -25.48 12.55
N THR A 480 -21.55 -24.20 12.61
CA THR A 480 -20.16 -23.79 12.42
C THR A 480 -19.28 -24.01 13.65
N PHE A 481 -19.87 -24.09 14.86
CA PHE A 481 -19.12 -24.13 16.13
C PHE A 481 -18.13 -25.29 16.24
N PRO A 482 -18.47 -26.55 15.87
CA PRO A 482 -17.53 -27.65 15.98
C PRO A 482 -16.24 -27.41 15.20
N HIS A 483 -16.33 -26.73 14.05
CA HIS A 483 -15.17 -26.43 13.21
C HIS A 483 -14.29 -25.29 13.74
N LEU A 484 -14.77 -24.50 14.70
CA LEU A 484 -14.05 -23.34 15.25
C LEU A 484 -13.22 -23.68 16.50
N ILE A 485 -13.35 -24.90 17.02
CA ILE A 485 -12.63 -25.41 18.22
C ILE A 485 -11.14 -25.61 17.98
N ILE A 486 -10.70 -25.53 16.71
CA ILE A 486 -9.29 -25.58 16.33
C ILE A 486 -8.45 -24.57 17.14
N CYS A 487 -9.03 -23.43 17.51
CA CYS A 487 -8.39 -22.46 18.41
C CYS A 487 -8.85 -22.63 19.86
N LYS A 488 -7.89 -22.85 20.76
CA LYS A 488 -8.14 -23.01 22.20
C LYS A 488 -8.87 -21.81 22.81
N GLU A 489 -8.60 -20.62 22.30
CA GLU A 489 -9.21 -19.35 22.72
C GLU A 489 -10.74 -19.31 22.48
N ASN A 490 -11.22 -20.03 21.48
CA ASN A 490 -12.65 -20.08 21.11
C ASN A 490 -13.48 -21.01 21.99
N VAL A 491 -12.83 -22.03 22.55
CA VAL A 491 -13.44 -23.10 23.36
C VAL A 491 -14.36 -22.56 24.46
N PRO A 492 -13.94 -21.64 25.36
CA PRO A 492 -14.81 -21.17 26.44
C PRO A 492 -16.06 -20.45 25.92
N PHE A 493 -15.94 -19.68 24.84
CA PHE A 493 -17.08 -18.96 24.24
C PHE A 493 -18.08 -19.93 23.59
N ILE A 494 -17.59 -20.96 22.91
CA ILE A 494 -18.44 -21.99 22.28
C ILE A 494 -19.19 -22.77 23.35
N PHE A 495 -18.52 -23.27 24.40
CA PHE A 495 -19.19 -24.04 25.44
C PHE A 495 -20.17 -23.18 26.25
N HIS A 496 -19.80 -21.96 26.62
CA HIS A 496 -20.72 -21.05 27.34
C HIS A 496 -21.98 -20.74 26.52
N THR A 497 -21.87 -20.58 25.20
CA THR A 497 -23.03 -20.30 24.33
C THR A 497 -23.89 -21.54 24.10
N LEU A 498 -23.30 -22.73 24.01
CA LEU A 498 -24.06 -23.98 23.99
C LEU A 498 -24.78 -24.24 25.32
N GLU A 499 -24.14 -23.93 26.45
CA GLU A 499 -24.75 -24.05 27.78
C GLU A 499 -25.89 -23.05 27.98
N SER A 500 -25.76 -21.80 27.50
CA SER A 500 -26.85 -20.81 27.60
C SER A 500 -28.06 -21.19 26.76
N LEU A 501 -27.87 -21.86 25.61
CA LEU A 501 -28.94 -22.38 24.77
C LEU A 501 -29.53 -23.70 25.30
N ARG A 502 -28.85 -24.37 26.23
CA ARG A 502 -29.27 -25.67 26.79
C ARG A 502 -30.60 -25.60 27.57
N SER A 503 -30.94 -24.44 28.12
CA SER A 503 -32.16 -24.19 28.90
C SER A 503 -33.39 -23.88 28.04
N SER A 504 -33.26 -23.93 26.71
CA SER A 504 -34.34 -23.64 25.76
C SER A 504 -35.22 -24.88 25.48
N THR A 505 -35.76 -24.99 24.26
CA THR A 505 -36.69 -26.06 23.88
C THR A 505 -35.98 -27.41 23.67
N ILE A 506 -36.73 -28.51 23.76
CA ILE A 506 -36.19 -29.87 23.64
C ILE A 506 -35.53 -30.13 22.27
N PRO A 507 -36.06 -29.67 21.12
CA PRO A 507 -35.39 -29.80 19.82
C PRO A 507 -34.03 -29.08 19.75
N VAL A 508 -33.90 -27.92 20.43
CA VAL A 508 -32.62 -27.21 20.51
C VAL A 508 -31.65 -28.00 21.39
N ARG A 509 -32.14 -28.61 22.47
CA ARG A 509 -31.32 -29.45 23.34
C ARG A 509 -30.81 -30.71 22.65
N THR A 510 -31.63 -31.40 21.85
CA THR A 510 -31.19 -32.55 21.06
C THR A 510 -30.18 -32.14 19.98
N PHE A 511 -30.35 -30.97 19.38
CA PHE A 511 -29.37 -30.40 18.47
C PHE A 511 -28.05 -30.04 19.16
N ILE A 512 -28.08 -29.45 20.36
CA ILE A 512 -26.88 -29.19 21.18
C ILE A 512 -26.16 -30.50 21.50
N MET A 513 -26.87 -31.57 21.87
CA MET A 513 -26.24 -32.89 22.09
C MET A 513 -25.51 -33.38 20.84
N LYS A 514 -26.10 -33.20 19.65
CA LYS A 514 -25.46 -33.51 18.38
C LYS A 514 -24.22 -32.64 18.12
N LEU A 515 -24.28 -31.34 18.41
CA LEU A 515 -23.11 -30.45 18.28
C LEU A 515 -21.99 -30.87 19.22
N HIS A 516 -22.28 -31.19 20.48
CA HIS A 516 -21.27 -31.72 21.42
C HIS A 516 -20.64 -33.04 20.92
N PHE A 517 -21.43 -33.87 20.26
CA PHE A 517 -20.93 -35.09 19.61
C PHE A 517 -20.01 -34.77 18.42
N ASP A 518 -20.39 -33.81 17.56
CA ASP A 518 -19.55 -33.33 16.46
C ASP A 518 -18.24 -32.70 16.95
N ILE A 519 -18.28 -32.00 18.08
CA ILE A 519 -17.11 -31.45 18.78
C ILE A 519 -16.18 -32.59 19.26
N TRP A 520 -16.74 -33.60 19.94
CA TRP A 520 -15.97 -34.77 20.40
C TRP A 520 -15.36 -35.55 19.23
N ASN A 521 -16.06 -35.63 18.10
CA ASN A 521 -15.54 -36.27 16.90
C ASN A 521 -14.29 -35.58 16.35
N LEU A 522 -14.14 -34.28 16.58
CA LEU A 522 -12.99 -33.48 16.14
C LEU A 522 -11.85 -33.46 17.18
N ASP A 523 -12.17 -33.33 18.47
CA ASP A 523 -11.19 -33.42 19.55
C ASP A 523 -11.74 -34.28 20.72
N PRO A 524 -11.16 -35.46 20.99
CA PRO A 524 -11.68 -36.40 21.99
C PRO A 524 -11.58 -35.87 23.43
N LYS A 525 -10.80 -34.81 23.69
CA LYS A 525 -10.66 -34.21 25.03
C LYS A 525 -11.97 -33.68 25.61
N TYR A 526 -12.95 -33.37 24.75
CA TYR A 526 -14.25 -32.84 25.16
C TYR A 526 -15.30 -33.92 25.46
N TYR A 527 -14.88 -35.20 25.56
CA TYR A 527 -15.77 -36.30 25.91
C TYR A 527 -16.50 -36.10 27.24
N ILE A 528 -15.84 -35.52 28.25
CA ILE A 528 -16.43 -35.27 29.57
C ILE A 528 -17.67 -34.39 29.46
N ASN A 529 -17.62 -33.35 28.64
CA ASN A 529 -18.75 -32.44 28.40
C ASN A 529 -19.92 -33.17 27.72
N LEU A 530 -19.62 -34.06 26.77
CA LEU A 530 -20.63 -34.90 26.11
C LEU A 530 -21.25 -35.91 27.10
N GLN A 531 -20.43 -36.57 27.91
CA GLN A 531 -20.87 -37.54 28.92
C GLN A 531 -21.84 -36.89 29.91
N ASN A 532 -21.50 -35.72 30.42
CA ASN A 532 -22.36 -34.96 31.34
C ASN A 532 -23.76 -34.74 30.73
N LEU A 533 -23.84 -34.34 29.46
CA LEU A 533 -25.11 -34.14 28.75
C LEU A 533 -25.90 -35.43 28.53
N LEU A 534 -25.23 -36.54 28.25
CA LEU A 534 -25.89 -37.84 28.05
C LEU A 534 -26.48 -38.38 29.36
N THR A 535 -25.77 -38.18 30.47
CA THR A 535 -26.18 -38.63 31.82
C THR A 535 -27.23 -37.76 32.49
N GLU A 536 -27.42 -36.52 32.00
CA GLU A 536 -28.38 -35.58 32.58
C GLU A 536 -29.82 -36.10 32.44
N LYS A 537 -30.53 -36.19 33.57
CA LYS A 537 -31.96 -36.49 33.64
C LYS A 537 -32.73 -35.22 33.40
N ILE A 538 -33.63 -35.22 32.42
CA ILE A 538 -34.48 -34.06 32.15
C ILE A 538 -35.81 -34.32 32.87
N HIS A 539 -36.23 -33.35 33.69
CA HIS A 539 -37.46 -33.46 34.48
C HIS A 539 -38.55 -32.61 33.84
N LYS A 540 -39.77 -33.17 33.70
CA LYS A 540 -40.97 -32.58 33.07
C LYS A 540 -40.87 -32.45 31.54
N ILE A 541 -41.04 -33.56 30.83
CA ILE A 541 -41.12 -33.60 29.37
C ILE A 541 -42.39 -34.37 28.97
N SER A 542 -42.95 -34.07 27.79
CA SER A 542 -44.02 -34.88 27.18
C SER A 542 -43.47 -36.23 26.68
N LEU A 543 -44.30 -37.27 26.56
CA LEU A 543 -43.85 -38.60 26.12
C LEU A 543 -43.12 -38.58 24.76
N ASP A 544 -43.57 -37.74 23.82
CA ASP A 544 -43.00 -37.65 22.48
C ASP A 544 -41.61 -36.98 22.48
N GLU A 545 -41.45 -35.92 23.28
CA GLU A 545 -40.18 -35.23 23.43
C GLU A 545 -39.14 -36.07 24.20
N ASP A 546 -39.58 -36.91 25.15
CA ASP A 546 -38.73 -37.90 25.82
C ASP A 546 -38.22 -38.96 24.84
N LEU A 547 -39.05 -39.39 23.90
CA LEU A 547 -38.66 -40.33 22.83
C LEU A 547 -37.60 -39.70 21.91
N GLU A 548 -37.78 -38.46 21.46
CA GLU A 548 -36.80 -37.78 20.61
C GLU A 548 -35.43 -37.65 21.28
N VAL A 549 -35.38 -37.26 22.55
CA VAL A 549 -34.13 -37.17 23.32
C VAL A 549 -33.46 -38.54 23.44
N ASN A 550 -34.22 -39.58 23.74
CA ASN A 550 -33.68 -40.93 23.91
C ASN A 550 -33.19 -41.53 22.57
N VAL A 551 -33.83 -41.21 21.45
CA VAL A 551 -33.37 -41.60 20.10
C VAL A 551 -32.02 -40.93 19.79
N VAL A 552 -31.86 -39.65 20.09
CA VAL A 552 -30.59 -38.95 19.86
C VAL A 552 -29.49 -39.48 20.79
N LYS A 553 -29.78 -39.69 22.09
CA LYS A 553 -28.83 -40.29 23.04
C LYS A 553 -28.38 -41.68 22.60
N SER A 554 -29.32 -42.54 22.19
CA SER A 554 -29.01 -43.90 21.73
C SER A 554 -28.19 -43.91 20.44
N LYS A 555 -28.47 -43.01 19.48
CA LYS A 555 -27.64 -42.84 18.28
C LYS A 555 -26.21 -42.42 18.63
N ILE A 556 -26.06 -41.41 19.48
CA ILE A 556 -24.74 -40.93 19.93
C ILE A 556 -23.96 -42.05 20.63
N LEU A 557 -24.59 -42.76 21.57
CA LEU A 557 -23.97 -43.88 22.29
C LEU A 557 -23.54 -45.01 21.34
N ARG A 558 -24.39 -45.35 20.35
CA ARG A 558 -24.04 -46.34 19.32
C ARG A 558 -22.79 -45.91 18.55
N GLU A 559 -22.71 -44.67 18.10
CA GLU A 559 -21.55 -44.18 17.35
C GLU A 559 -20.27 -44.11 18.21
N ILE A 560 -20.38 -43.76 19.49
CA ILE A 560 -19.27 -43.82 20.46
C ILE A 560 -18.75 -45.27 20.60
N CYS A 561 -19.66 -46.23 20.76
CA CYS A 561 -19.31 -47.66 20.85
C CYS A 561 -18.65 -48.18 19.57
N ILE A 562 -19.14 -47.79 18.39
CA ILE A 562 -18.52 -48.20 17.11
C ILE A 562 -17.08 -47.67 17.02
N LYS A 563 -16.85 -46.39 17.34
CA LYS A 563 -15.51 -45.80 17.31
C LYS A 563 -14.54 -46.44 18.31
N SER A 564 -15.01 -46.81 19.51
CA SER A 564 -14.15 -47.48 20.51
C SER A 564 -13.78 -48.91 20.10
N ILE A 565 -14.66 -49.62 19.38
CA ILE A 565 -14.38 -50.94 18.80
C ILE A 565 -13.35 -50.83 17.66
N VAL A 566 -13.51 -49.87 16.75
CA VAL A 566 -12.54 -49.64 15.66
C VAL A 566 -11.17 -49.22 16.20
N GLY A 567 -11.12 -48.37 17.23
CA GLY A 567 -9.86 -47.98 17.90
C GLY A 567 -9.13 -49.15 18.58
N ARG A 568 -9.86 -50.14 19.12
CA ARG A 568 -9.27 -51.37 19.65
C ARG A 568 -8.71 -52.29 18.57
N ASN A 569 -9.33 -52.34 17.39
CA ASN A 569 -8.85 -53.16 16.27
C ASN A 569 -7.56 -52.61 15.63
N TYR A 570 -7.29 -51.30 15.73
CA TYR A 570 -6.01 -50.72 15.29
C TYR A 570 -4.87 -50.87 16.32
N MET A 571 -5.17 -50.96 17.62
CA MET A 571 -4.16 -51.27 18.64
C MET A 571 -3.94 -52.78 18.87
N GLY A 572 -4.82 -53.63 18.34
CA GLY A 572 -4.66 -55.10 18.33
C GLY A 572 -3.94 -55.66 17.10
N ALA A 573 -3.38 -54.79 16.25
CA ALA A 573 -2.61 -55.15 15.05
C ALA A 573 -1.20 -54.52 15.03
N ASN A 574 -0.60 -54.34 16.22
CA ASN A 574 0.85 -54.18 16.40
C ASN A 574 1.36 -55.32 17.28
#